data_AF-A0A7S4V073-F1
#
_entry.id   AF-A0A7S4V073-F1
#
_cell.length_a   1.000
_cell.length_b   1.000
_cell.length_c   1.000
_cell.angle_alpha   90.00
_cell.angle_beta   90.00
_cell.angle_gamma   90.00
#
_symmetry.space_group_name_H-M   'P 1'
#
loop_
_entity.id
_entity.type
_entity.pdbx_description
1 polymer ?
#
loop_
_entity_poly.entity_id
_entity_poly.type
_entity_poly.pdbx_seq_one_letter_code
_entity_poly.pdbx_strand_id
1 'polypeptide(L)'
;ALFYFHDASSFLLVYAATAYFFSHKMVRLVLLTAPIASILGGLALGRAFGWWIRSIVEFRPSIGQIWQNMWQFGAKDDKNFNNNKSDGKKKSNGKKDVSKQNGGKKEATASSGSKVFNTTKIIIGKLLRVGLGLYVAQTYVKPRGEEFHKTSREKAEQMSHPTILFKGTLQSGEEVTVDDYRDAYWWLRDNTPEDARIMAWWDYGYQITAIANRTTIADGNTWNHEHIALLGRALTSPEKEGHRIARHLADYMLVWAGGGGDDLAKSPHLARIANSVYRHMCPNDPTCRRFGFTQQGQPSEAMAASLLYRLHSHGKPGVEADKNRYALNFVSVIIFQH
;
A
#
# COMPACT_ATOMS: atom_id res chain seq x y z
N ALA A 1 18.69 15.43 16.30
CA ALA A 1 18.10 15.66 14.97
C ALA A 1 16.70 15.03 14.77
N LEU A 2 16.08 14.41 15.80
CA LEU A 2 14.61 14.30 15.89
C LEU A 2 14.04 15.30 16.92
N PHE A 3 14.87 15.72 17.87
CA PHE A 3 14.59 16.78 18.87
C PHE A 3 15.43 18.06 18.69
N TYR A 4 16.08 18.22 17.54
CA TYR A 4 16.74 19.48 17.19
C TYR A 4 15.95 20.11 16.06
N PHE A 5 15.14 21.12 16.39
CA PHE A 5 14.33 21.87 15.44
C PHE A 5 15.26 22.69 14.54
N HIS A 6 15.61 22.13 13.39
CA HIS A 6 16.22 22.84 12.27
C HIS A 6 15.14 23.05 11.19
N ASP A 7 15.22 24.10 10.39
CA ASP A 7 14.23 24.44 9.34
C ASP A 7 13.83 23.26 8.42
N ALA A 8 14.76 22.36 8.12
CA ALA A 8 14.50 21.16 7.33
C ALA A 8 13.64 20.11 8.07
N SER A 9 13.79 19.99 9.38
CA SER A 9 13.03 19.04 10.21
C SER A 9 11.60 19.50 10.46
N SER A 10 11.36 20.81 10.57
CA SER A 10 10.01 21.37 10.67
C SER A 10 9.23 21.17 9.37
N PHE A 11 9.87 21.31 8.20
CA PHE A 11 9.24 21.01 6.92
C PHE A 11 8.78 19.55 6.83
N LEU A 12 9.64 18.59 7.20
CA LEU A 12 9.30 17.17 7.18
C LEU A 12 8.14 16.83 8.12
N LEU A 13 8.06 17.47 9.29
CA LEU A 13 6.98 17.24 10.25
C LEU A 13 5.64 17.76 9.71
N VAL A 14 5.63 18.98 9.17
CA VAL A 14 4.42 19.55 8.54
C VAL A 14 4.00 18.70 7.35
N TYR A 15 4.94 18.30 6.48
CA TYR A 15 4.65 17.46 5.33
C TYR A 15 4.05 16.11 5.76
N ALA A 16 4.60 15.47 6.79
CA ALA A 16 4.06 14.21 7.32
C ALA A 16 2.63 14.37 7.87
N ALA A 17 2.39 15.42 8.66
CA ALA A 17 1.08 15.70 9.23
C ALA A 17 0.03 15.99 8.14
N THR A 18 0.38 16.82 7.16
CA THR A 18 -0.50 17.18 6.04
C THR A 18 -0.78 15.98 5.13
N ALA A 19 0.25 15.22 4.73
CA ALA A 19 0.07 14.04 3.89
C ALA A 19 -0.78 12.97 4.60
N TYR A 20 -0.55 12.76 5.90
CA TYR A 20 -1.35 11.83 6.69
C TYR A 20 -2.83 12.23 6.73
N PHE A 21 -3.12 13.50 7.02
CA PHE A 21 -4.49 14.03 7.04
C PHE A 21 -5.22 13.79 5.71
N PHE A 22 -4.58 14.14 4.59
CA PHE A 22 -5.18 13.97 3.26
C PHE A 22 -5.36 12.50 2.86
N SER A 23 -4.40 11.64 3.20
CA SER A 23 -4.50 10.20 2.93
C SER A 23 -5.66 9.53 3.68
N HIS A 24 -6.00 10.06 4.85
CA HIS A 24 -7.11 9.54 5.65
C HIS A 24 -8.48 9.94 5.07
N LYS A 25 -8.55 11.03 4.31
CA LYS A 25 -9.78 11.52 3.68
C LYS A 25 -9.99 10.98 2.26
N MET A 26 -8.91 10.65 1.54
CA MET A 26 -8.99 10.18 0.16
C MET A 26 -7.97 9.07 -0.12
N VAL A 27 -8.45 7.93 -0.60
CA VAL A 27 -7.60 6.76 -0.94
C VAL A 27 -6.55 7.11 -2.00
N ARG A 28 -6.89 7.91 -3.01
CA ARG A 28 -5.96 8.31 -4.08
C ARG A 28 -4.77 9.12 -3.55
N LEU A 29 -4.95 9.86 -2.45
CA LEU A 29 -3.89 10.69 -1.85
C LEU A 29 -2.94 9.89 -0.95
N VAL A 30 -3.18 8.58 -0.75
CA VAL A 30 -2.21 7.69 -0.09
C VAL A 30 -0.86 7.70 -0.80
N LEU A 31 -0.83 7.91 -2.12
CA LEU A 31 0.41 8.03 -2.89
C LEU A 31 1.31 9.17 -2.39
N LEU A 32 0.74 10.23 -1.82
CA LEU A 32 1.50 11.35 -1.25
C LEU A 32 2.18 10.98 0.09
N THR A 33 1.71 9.95 0.78
CA THR A 33 2.31 9.48 2.04
C THR A 33 3.50 8.56 1.84
N ALA A 34 3.59 7.88 0.69
CA ALA A 34 4.67 6.96 0.38
C ALA A 34 6.08 7.58 0.50
N PRO A 35 6.39 8.74 -0.12
CA PRO A 35 7.73 9.33 -0.02
C PRO A 35 8.08 9.77 1.41
N ILE A 36 7.16 10.41 2.14
CA ILE A 36 7.43 10.85 3.52
C ILE A 36 7.55 9.68 4.49
N ALA A 37 6.77 8.62 4.32
CA ALA A 37 6.90 7.39 5.09
C ALA A 37 8.26 6.72 4.85
N SER A 38 8.75 6.73 3.60
CA SER A 38 10.08 6.23 3.26
C SER A 38 11.20 7.06 3.90
N ILE A 39 11.10 8.39 3.86
CA ILE A 39 12.10 9.30 4.47
C ILE A 39 12.14 9.13 6.00
N LEU A 40 10.98 9.15 6.67
CA LEU A 40 10.92 8.99 8.13
C LEU A 40 11.34 7.58 8.56
N GLY A 41 10.91 6.55 7.82
CA GLY A 41 11.32 5.17 8.03
C GLY A 41 12.84 5.00 7.86
N GLY A 42 13.40 5.57 6.79
CA GLY A 42 14.85 5.57 6.53
C GLY A 42 15.65 6.31 7.60
N LEU A 43 15.15 7.45 8.09
CA LEU A 43 15.78 8.19 9.21
C LEU A 43 15.75 7.38 10.51
N ALA A 44 14.65 6.71 10.81
CA ALA A 44 14.51 5.87 12.00
C ALA A 44 15.44 4.65 11.94
N LEU A 45 15.39 3.91 10.81
CA LEU A 45 16.23 2.75 10.57
C LEU A 45 17.71 3.12 10.52
N GLY A 46 18.07 4.20 9.83
CA GLY A 46 19.45 4.68 9.75
C GLY A 46 20.04 5.08 11.11
N ARG A 47 19.22 5.66 12.00
CA ARG A 47 19.66 5.94 13.38
C ARG A 47 19.81 4.70 14.23
N ALA A 48 18.86 3.77 14.16
CA ALA A 48 18.94 2.49 14.85
C ALA A 48 20.19 1.72 14.40
N PHE A 49 20.42 1.67 13.09
CA PHE A 49 21.58 1.02 12.49
C PHE A 49 22.90 1.71 12.85
N GLY A 50 22.96 3.04 12.81
CA GLY A 50 24.14 3.80 13.22
C GLY A 50 24.50 3.63 14.71
N TRP A 51 23.49 3.55 15.58
CA TRP A 51 23.69 3.23 17.00
C TRP A 51 24.25 1.82 17.20
N TRP A 52 23.75 0.86 16.42
CA TRP A 52 24.23 -0.52 16.44
C TRP A 52 25.68 -0.63 15.92
N ILE A 53 26.01 0.01 14.79
CA ILE A 53 27.39 0.04 14.26
C ILE A 53 28.37 0.68 15.24
N ARG A 54 28.02 1.81 15.87
CA ARG A 54 28.92 2.44 16.86
C ARG A 54 29.20 1.51 18.04
N SER A 55 28.20 0.75 18.46
CA SER A 55 28.36 -0.26 19.50
C SER A 55 29.34 -1.39 19.11
N ILE A 56 29.49 -1.68 17.81
CA ILE A 56 30.43 -2.65 17.26
C ILE A 56 31.81 -2.04 16.98
N VAL A 57 31.91 -0.82 16.43
CA VAL A 57 33.20 -0.20 16.08
C VAL A 57 33.97 0.26 17.32
N GLU A 58 33.27 0.67 18.39
CA GLU A 58 33.89 0.93 19.69
C GLU A 58 34.23 -0.35 20.48
N PHE A 59 33.96 -1.53 19.91
CA PHE A 59 34.45 -2.83 20.37
C PHE A 59 35.79 -3.13 19.68
N ARG A 60 36.81 -2.31 19.97
CA ARG A 60 38.21 -2.68 19.77
C ARG A 60 38.73 -3.24 21.10
N PRO A 61 38.74 -4.56 21.33
CA PRO A 61 39.44 -5.07 22.50
C PRO A 61 40.93 -4.80 22.26
N SER A 62 41.59 -4.06 23.17
CA SER A 62 43.04 -4.14 23.28
C SER A 62 43.37 -5.57 23.75
N ILE A 63 43.57 -6.46 22.79
CA ILE A 63 43.90 -7.88 23.00
C ILE A 63 45.11 -8.03 23.95
N GLY A 64 46.00 -7.02 23.99
CA GLY A 64 47.14 -6.97 24.88
C GLY A 64 46.81 -6.90 26.38
N GLN A 65 45.68 -6.29 26.78
CA GLN A 65 45.29 -6.23 28.21
C GLN A 65 44.61 -7.51 28.71
N ILE A 66 43.95 -8.26 27.82
CA ILE A 66 43.27 -9.51 28.17
C ILE A 66 44.29 -10.64 28.39
N TRP A 67 45.36 -10.68 27.60
CA TRP A 67 46.46 -11.65 27.75
C TRP A 67 47.25 -11.47 29.06
N GLN A 68 47.51 -10.22 29.48
CA GLN A 68 48.23 -9.95 30.73
C GLN A 68 47.44 -10.36 31.98
N ASN A 69 46.11 -10.19 31.96
CA ASN A 69 45.27 -10.57 33.09
C ASN A 69 45.04 -12.09 33.18
N MET A 70 45.14 -12.82 32.06
CA MET A 70 44.98 -14.28 32.03
C MET A 70 46.21 -15.01 32.60
N TRP A 71 47.42 -14.49 32.40
CA TRP A 71 48.65 -15.07 32.93
C TRP A 71 48.85 -14.89 34.45
N GLN A 72 48.18 -13.93 35.10
CA GLN A 72 48.26 -13.75 36.56
C GLN A 72 47.37 -14.73 37.36
N PHE A 73 46.34 -15.31 36.75
CA PHE A 73 45.47 -16.29 37.42
C PHE A 73 46.05 -17.71 37.42
N GLY A 74 47.10 -18.00 36.64
CA GLY A 74 47.70 -19.33 36.51
C GLY A 74 48.88 -19.64 37.44
N ALA A 75 49.29 -18.71 38.31
CA ALA A 75 50.51 -18.83 39.13
C ALA A 75 50.24 -18.88 40.64
N LYS A 76 49.11 -19.44 41.07
CA LYS A 76 48.84 -19.74 42.49
C LYS A 76 48.18 -21.11 42.61
N ASP A 77 48.96 -22.15 42.41
CA ASP A 77 48.72 -23.46 43.01
C ASP A 77 50.07 -24.18 43.01
N ASP A 78 50.80 -24.10 44.14
CA ASP A 78 51.57 -25.24 44.63
C ASP A 78 52.21 -24.99 46.00
N LYS A 79 52.00 -25.98 46.88
CA LYS A 79 52.67 -26.31 48.16
C LYS A 79 52.14 -25.69 49.45
N ASN A 80 51.20 -26.44 50.05
CA ASN A 80 51.14 -26.63 51.50
C ASN A 80 51.63 -28.06 51.81
N PHE A 81 52.73 -28.21 52.54
CA PHE A 81 52.99 -29.44 53.29
C PHE A 81 53.54 -29.09 54.68
N ASN A 82 52.91 -29.72 55.66
CA ASN A 82 52.92 -29.45 57.09
C ASN A 82 54.29 -29.71 57.75
N ASN A 83 54.63 -28.96 58.81
CA ASN A 83 54.94 -29.55 60.11
C ASN A 83 55.19 -28.51 61.23
N ASN A 84 54.57 -28.80 62.38
CA ASN A 84 54.72 -28.12 63.68
C ASN A 84 56.14 -28.20 64.25
N LYS A 85 56.62 -27.13 64.91
CA LYS A 85 57.06 -27.16 66.33
C LYS A 85 57.65 -25.82 66.84
N SER A 86 57.16 -25.46 68.03
CA SER A 86 57.82 -24.88 69.22
C SER A 86 58.57 -23.54 69.17
N ASP A 87 58.01 -22.60 69.95
CA ASP A 87 58.62 -21.82 71.04
C ASP A 87 59.93 -21.03 70.85
N GLY A 88 59.89 -19.74 71.21
CA GLY A 88 61.10 -19.05 71.68
C GLY A 88 61.13 -17.51 71.62
N LYS A 89 60.54 -16.84 72.61
CA LYS A 89 60.98 -15.59 73.31
C LYS A 89 62.01 -14.64 72.64
N LYS A 90 61.65 -13.34 72.56
CA LYS A 90 62.24 -12.15 73.27
C LYS A 90 61.73 -10.84 72.61
N LYS A 91 60.96 -9.97 73.30
CA LYS A 91 61.38 -8.76 74.09
C LYS A 91 62.42 -7.91 73.34
N SER A 92 62.28 -6.61 73.10
CA SER A 92 61.90 -5.49 74.00
C SER A 92 61.41 -4.27 73.18
N ASN A 93 60.35 -3.54 73.56
CA ASN A 93 60.22 -2.49 74.60
C ASN A 93 60.78 -1.11 74.22
N GLY A 94 59.94 -0.05 74.31
CA GLY A 94 60.35 1.37 74.36
C GLY A 94 59.47 2.31 73.49
N LYS A 95 58.27 2.70 73.93
CA LYS A 95 57.89 3.95 74.68
C LYS A 95 58.08 5.30 73.94
N LYS A 96 56.93 6.02 73.84
CA LYS A 96 56.71 7.49 74.00
C LYS A 96 57.32 8.42 72.93
N ASP A 97 56.79 9.59 72.58
CA ASP A 97 55.58 10.36 72.89
C ASP A 97 55.45 11.41 71.76
N VAL A 98 54.21 11.79 71.41
CA VAL A 98 53.70 13.11 70.99
C VAL A 98 54.67 14.10 70.27
N SER A 99 54.39 14.46 69.01
CA SER A 99 53.80 15.77 68.61
C SER A 99 53.84 16.05 67.09
N LYS A 100 52.72 16.63 66.62
CA LYS A 100 52.50 17.63 65.55
C LYS A 100 53.49 17.81 64.38
N GLN A 101 52.84 17.88 63.21
CA GLN A 101 52.98 18.81 62.07
C GLN A 101 53.29 18.20 60.69
N ASN A 102 52.44 18.64 59.75
CA ASN A 102 52.43 18.49 58.30
C ASN A 102 53.79 18.53 57.61
N GLY A 103 53.94 17.71 56.55
CA GLY A 103 54.89 18.00 55.48
C GLY A 103 55.32 16.82 54.59
N GLY A 104 54.49 16.44 53.62
CA GLY A 104 54.92 16.07 52.26
C GLY A 104 55.63 14.73 51.95
N LYS A 105 55.10 14.10 50.86
CA LYS A 105 55.71 13.23 49.83
C LYS A 105 55.55 11.70 49.93
N LYS A 106 54.90 11.20 48.85
CA LYS A 106 55.11 9.93 48.10
C LYS A 106 54.73 8.64 48.86
N GLU A 107 54.12 7.61 48.30
CA GLU A 107 53.53 7.25 47.00
C GLU A 107 52.94 5.84 47.25
N ALA A 108 51.98 5.40 46.43
CA ALA A 108 51.66 3.99 46.18
C ALA A 108 51.07 3.20 47.38
N THR A 109 49.88 2.60 47.36
CA THR A 109 49.29 1.74 46.34
C THR A 109 47.84 1.45 46.78
N ALA A 110 46.83 2.05 46.15
CA ALA A 110 45.45 1.62 46.31
C ALA A 110 44.54 2.07 45.14
N SER A 111 45.04 2.10 43.90
CA SER A 111 44.26 2.55 42.74
C SER A 111 44.25 1.58 41.54
N SER A 112 44.75 0.36 41.70
CA SER A 112 44.83 -0.60 40.58
C SER A 112 43.59 -1.50 40.47
N GLY A 113 42.94 -1.86 41.59
CA GLY A 113 41.76 -2.73 41.58
C GLY A 113 40.48 -2.11 41.01
N SER A 114 40.24 -0.81 41.26
CA SER A 114 39.00 -0.14 40.84
C SER A 114 38.96 0.20 39.34
N LYS A 115 40.12 0.41 38.70
CA LYS A 115 40.20 0.66 37.25
C LYS A 115 39.98 -0.62 36.42
N VAL A 116 40.46 -1.77 36.89
CA VAL A 116 40.26 -3.06 36.21
C VAL A 116 38.79 -3.49 36.27
N PHE A 117 38.13 -3.37 37.43
CA PHE A 117 36.70 -3.70 37.54
C PHE A 117 35.78 -2.80 36.69
N ASN A 118 36.07 -1.50 36.58
CA ASN A 118 35.29 -0.61 35.72
C ASN A 118 35.52 -0.88 34.22
N THR A 119 36.74 -1.24 33.82
CA THR A 119 37.06 -1.57 32.42
C THR A 119 36.40 -2.89 31.99
N THR A 120 36.42 -3.90 32.86
CA THR A 120 35.75 -5.20 32.61
C THR A 120 34.22 -5.06 32.56
N LYS A 121 33.62 -4.21 33.41
CA LYS A 121 32.18 -3.89 33.33
C LYS A 121 31.78 -3.20 32.02
N ILE A 122 32.63 -2.32 31.49
CA ILE A 122 32.40 -1.65 30.20
C ILE A 122 32.47 -2.65 29.03
N ILE A 123 33.44 -3.57 29.05
CA ILE A 123 33.60 -4.60 28.01
C ILE A 123 32.42 -5.58 28.03
N ILE A 124 32.00 -6.05 29.21
CA ILE A 124 30.84 -6.94 29.37
C ILE A 124 29.55 -6.23 28.96
N GLY A 125 29.38 -4.94 29.32
CA GLY A 125 28.24 -4.14 28.90
C GLY A 125 28.19 -3.89 27.39
N LYS A 126 29.35 -3.78 26.72
CA LYS A 126 29.44 -3.65 25.26
C LYS A 126 29.12 -4.98 24.55
N LEU A 127 29.63 -6.11 25.04
CA LEU A 127 29.29 -7.45 24.53
C LEU A 127 27.80 -7.76 24.70
N LEU A 128 27.21 -7.43 25.85
CA LEU A 128 25.77 -7.55 26.08
C LEU A 128 24.94 -6.70 25.11
N ARG A 129 25.39 -5.49 24.76
CA ARG A 129 24.69 -4.63 23.78
C ARG A 129 24.77 -5.18 22.35
N VAL A 130 25.92 -5.71 21.94
CA VAL A 130 26.08 -6.33 20.62
C VAL A 130 25.27 -7.63 20.55
N GLY A 131 25.30 -8.46 21.60
CA GLY A 131 24.49 -9.67 21.73
C GLY A 131 23.00 -9.38 21.75
N LEU A 132 22.56 -8.34 22.48
CA LEU A 132 21.17 -7.87 22.50
C LEU A 132 20.75 -7.34 21.12
N GLY A 133 21.63 -6.62 20.42
CA GLY A 133 21.36 -6.14 19.06
C GLY A 133 21.22 -7.27 18.05
N LEU A 134 22.07 -8.30 18.13
CA LEU A 134 21.95 -9.52 17.32
C LEU A 134 20.67 -10.31 17.66
N TYR A 135 20.34 -10.42 18.94
CA TYR A 135 19.10 -11.05 19.40
C TYR A 135 17.87 -10.29 18.87
N VAL A 136 17.82 -8.96 19.03
CA VAL A 136 16.73 -8.13 18.49
C VAL A 136 16.65 -8.23 16.96
N ALA A 137 17.78 -8.26 16.26
CA ALA A 137 17.81 -8.46 14.81
C ALA A 137 17.24 -9.83 14.41
N GLN A 138 17.62 -10.90 15.10
CA GLN A 138 17.13 -12.25 14.81
C GLN A 138 15.66 -12.45 15.20
N THR A 139 15.22 -11.92 16.34
CA THR A 139 13.87 -12.14 16.87
C THR A 139 12.82 -11.20 16.29
N TYR A 140 13.20 -9.96 15.92
CA TYR A 140 12.23 -8.96 15.44
C TYR A 140 12.44 -8.54 13.99
N VAL A 141 13.69 -8.40 13.52
CA VAL A 141 13.93 -7.89 12.15
C VAL A 141 13.72 -8.98 11.10
N LYS A 142 14.23 -10.18 11.34
CA LYS A 142 14.08 -11.31 10.39
C LYS A 142 12.61 -11.70 10.13
N PRO A 143 11.77 -12.02 11.15
CA PRO A 143 10.39 -12.43 10.88
C PRO A 143 9.55 -11.30 10.27
N ARG A 144 9.81 -10.05 10.68
CA ARG A 144 9.10 -8.89 10.14
C ARG A 144 9.52 -8.54 8.71
N GLY A 145 10.76 -8.86 8.33
CA GLY A 145 11.25 -8.78 6.95
C GLY A 145 10.61 -9.83 6.06
N GLU A 146 10.47 -11.07 6.53
CA GLU A 146 9.79 -12.15 5.82
C GLU A 146 8.29 -11.85 5.61
N GLU A 147 7.61 -11.38 6.66
CA GLU A 147 6.22 -10.90 6.58
C GLU A 147 6.06 -9.77 5.57
N PHE A 148 6.93 -8.74 5.63
CA PHE A 148 6.92 -7.63 4.69
C PHE A 148 7.12 -8.08 3.24
N HIS A 149 8.05 -9.01 3.01
CA HIS A 149 8.31 -9.55 1.67
C HIS A 149 7.08 -10.30 1.13
N LYS A 150 6.44 -11.12 1.96
CA LYS A 150 5.22 -11.84 1.59
C LYS A 150 4.09 -10.87 1.22
N THR A 151 3.78 -9.92 2.08
CA THR A 151 2.73 -8.91 1.83
C THR A 151 3.04 -8.05 0.59
N SER A 152 4.31 -7.71 0.37
CA SER A 152 4.72 -6.94 -0.81
C SER A 152 4.51 -7.74 -2.09
N ARG A 153 4.76 -9.05 -2.06
CA ARG A 153 4.57 -9.94 -3.20
C ARG A 153 3.09 -10.14 -3.52
N GLU A 154 2.27 -10.40 -2.51
CA GLU A 154 0.80 -10.48 -2.66
C GLU A 154 0.22 -9.18 -3.25
N LYS A 155 0.67 -8.02 -2.75
CA LYS A 155 0.26 -6.72 -3.31
C LYS A 155 0.76 -6.51 -4.74
N ALA A 156 1.99 -6.92 -5.06
CA ALA A 156 2.51 -6.79 -6.42
C ALA A 156 1.72 -7.64 -7.42
N GLU A 157 1.34 -8.86 -7.03
CA GLU A 157 0.45 -9.72 -7.82
C GLU A 157 -0.93 -9.07 -8.01
N GLN A 158 -1.51 -8.52 -6.94
CA GLN A 158 -2.77 -7.79 -7.03
C GLN A 158 -2.69 -6.50 -7.84
N MET A 159 -1.55 -5.81 -7.89
CA MET A 159 -1.41 -4.55 -8.64
C MET A 159 -1.00 -4.76 -10.10
N SER A 160 -0.57 -5.97 -10.48
CA SER A 160 -0.10 -6.31 -11.83
C SER A 160 -1.17 -6.95 -12.72
N HIS A 161 -2.44 -6.94 -12.29
CA HIS A 161 -3.53 -7.41 -13.14
C HIS A 161 -3.81 -6.41 -14.27
N PRO A 162 -3.89 -6.85 -15.54
CA PRO A 162 -4.34 -5.99 -16.62
C PRO A 162 -5.82 -5.61 -16.45
N THR A 163 -6.20 -4.41 -16.88
CA THR A 163 -7.58 -3.90 -16.81
C THR A 163 -8.36 -4.08 -18.11
N ILE A 164 -7.70 -4.50 -19.21
CA ILE A 164 -8.35 -4.73 -20.52
C ILE A 164 -8.57 -6.23 -20.76
N LEU A 165 -7.66 -7.07 -20.26
CA LEU A 165 -7.77 -8.52 -20.31
C LEU A 165 -7.99 -9.04 -18.91
N PHE A 166 -8.90 -9.99 -18.75
CA PHE A 166 -9.22 -10.54 -17.44
C PHE A 166 -8.99 -12.04 -17.45
N LYS A 167 -8.42 -12.57 -16.38
CA LYS A 167 -8.33 -14.02 -16.20
C LYS A 167 -9.62 -14.50 -15.53
N GLY A 168 -10.37 -15.33 -16.23
CA GLY A 168 -11.50 -16.07 -15.69
C GLY A 168 -11.08 -17.50 -15.39
N THR A 169 -11.51 -18.05 -14.26
CA THR A 169 -11.40 -19.49 -13.99
C THR A 169 -12.72 -20.15 -14.33
N LEU A 170 -12.70 -21.10 -15.27
CA LEU A 170 -13.87 -21.91 -15.57
C LEU A 170 -14.21 -22.83 -14.39
N GLN A 171 -15.44 -23.38 -14.38
CA GLN A 171 -15.85 -24.38 -13.38
C GLN A 171 -14.96 -25.64 -13.43
N SER A 172 -14.29 -25.89 -14.55
CA SER A 172 -13.29 -26.96 -14.74
C SER A 172 -11.94 -26.69 -14.06
N GLY A 173 -11.71 -25.47 -13.55
CA GLY A 173 -10.43 -25.04 -12.98
C GLY A 173 -9.41 -24.55 -14.01
N GLU A 174 -9.77 -24.50 -15.29
CA GLU A 174 -8.93 -23.94 -16.36
C GLU A 174 -8.89 -22.41 -16.30
N GLU A 175 -7.69 -21.82 -16.37
CA GLU A 175 -7.51 -20.38 -16.52
C GLU A 175 -7.73 -19.98 -17.98
N VAL A 176 -8.81 -19.26 -18.25
CA VAL A 176 -9.08 -18.66 -19.56
C VAL A 176 -8.84 -17.16 -19.49
N THR A 177 -8.11 -16.65 -20.47
CA THR A 177 -7.96 -15.20 -20.64
C THR A 177 -9.13 -14.69 -21.49
N VAL A 178 -9.93 -13.81 -20.92
CA VAL A 178 -11.04 -13.14 -21.59
C VAL A 178 -10.52 -11.85 -22.22
N ASP A 179 -10.51 -11.80 -23.55
CA ASP A 179 -10.05 -10.69 -24.37
C ASP A 179 -11.15 -10.04 -25.24
N ASP A 180 -12.41 -10.38 -24.96
CA ASP A 180 -13.61 -9.88 -25.64
C ASP A 180 -13.63 -8.36 -25.86
N TYR A 181 -13.08 -7.60 -24.91
CA TYR A 181 -13.04 -6.14 -24.98
C TYR A 181 -12.11 -5.60 -26.05
N ARG A 182 -10.93 -6.20 -26.15
CA ARG A 182 -9.96 -5.82 -27.18
C ARG A 182 -10.50 -6.20 -28.56
N ASP A 183 -11.10 -7.37 -28.65
CA ASP A 183 -11.64 -7.89 -29.91
C ASP A 183 -12.84 -7.05 -30.39
N ALA A 184 -13.70 -6.58 -29.48
CA ALA A 184 -14.76 -5.62 -29.79
C ALA A 184 -14.22 -4.28 -30.32
N TYR A 185 -13.15 -3.75 -29.72
CA TYR A 185 -12.53 -2.51 -30.19
C TYR A 185 -11.86 -2.68 -31.56
N TRP A 186 -11.23 -3.82 -31.83
CA TRP A 186 -10.70 -4.13 -33.16
C TRP A 186 -11.80 -4.32 -34.18
N TRP A 187 -12.90 -4.97 -33.81
CA TRP A 187 -14.06 -5.08 -34.68
C TRP A 187 -14.59 -3.69 -35.08
N LEU A 188 -14.72 -2.77 -34.12
CA LEU A 188 -15.11 -1.38 -34.39
C LEU A 188 -14.14 -0.69 -35.35
N ARG A 189 -12.82 -0.88 -35.16
CA ARG A 189 -11.79 -0.29 -36.02
C ARG A 189 -11.84 -0.80 -37.46
N ASP A 190 -12.11 -2.09 -37.64
CA ASP A 190 -11.95 -2.74 -38.94
C ASP A 190 -13.27 -2.84 -39.72
N ASN A 191 -14.43 -2.72 -39.05
CA ASN A 191 -15.76 -2.91 -39.66
C ASN A 191 -16.67 -1.67 -39.69
N THR A 192 -16.24 -0.54 -39.13
CA THR A 192 -17.03 0.71 -39.17
C THR A 192 -16.33 1.79 -40.03
N PRO A 193 -17.06 2.75 -40.61
CA PRO A 193 -16.44 3.91 -41.27
C PRO A 193 -15.50 4.69 -40.35
N GLU A 194 -14.48 5.35 -40.89
CA GLU A 194 -13.50 6.12 -40.08
C GLU A 194 -14.14 7.32 -39.36
N ASP A 195 -15.20 7.89 -39.92
CA ASP A 195 -15.97 9.00 -39.36
C ASP A 195 -17.11 8.54 -38.43
N ALA A 196 -17.25 7.23 -38.20
CA ALA A 196 -18.29 6.68 -37.35
C ALA A 196 -18.16 7.18 -35.90
N ARG A 197 -19.30 7.62 -35.36
CA ARG A 197 -19.39 8.08 -33.98
C ARG A 197 -19.93 6.96 -33.09
N ILE A 198 -19.17 6.66 -32.04
CA ILE A 198 -19.48 5.59 -31.10
C ILE A 198 -20.00 6.21 -29.80
N MET A 199 -21.19 5.77 -29.40
CA MET A 199 -21.78 6.10 -28.09
C MET A 199 -21.51 4.97 -27.11
N ALA A 200 -20.77 5.28 -26.05
CA ALA A 200 -20.48 4.40 -24.92
C ALA A 200 -20.50 5.23 -23.62
N TRP A 201 -20.54 4.56 -22.46
CA TRP A 201 -20.36 5.26 -21.19
C TRP A 201 -18.97 5.93 -21.10
N TRP A 202 -18.88 7.04 -20.38
CA TRP A 202 -17.69 7.91 -20.39
C TRP A 202 -16.41 7.23 -19.90
N ASP A 203 -16.52 6.19 -19.07
CA ASP A 203 -15.40 5.36 -18.61
C ASP A 203 -14.55 4.82 -19.78
N TYR A 204 -15.20 4.49 -20.90
CA TYR A 204 -14.57 3.79 -22.03
C TYR A 204 -14.08 4.73 -23.14
N GLY A 205 -14.36 6.03 -23.06
CA GLY A 205 -14.09 6.97 -24.16
C GLY A 205 -12.63 6.96 -24.61
N TYR A 206 -11.69 7.03 -23.67
CA TYR A 206 -10.26 6.97 -24.00
C TYR A 206 -9.84 5.63 -24.62
N GLN A 207 -10.45 4.51 -24.19
CA GLN A 207 -10.14 3.19 -24.73
C GLN A 207 -10.61 3.07 -26.19
N ILE A 208 -11.81 3.57 -26.49
CA ILE A 208 -12.37 3.59 -27.84
C ILE A 208 -11.49 4.43 -28.77
N THR A 209 -11.12 5.64 -28.36
CA THR A 209 -10.26 6.50 -29.19
C THR A 209 -8.86 5.92 -29.37
N ALA A 210 -8.26 5.35 -28.33
CA ALA A 210 -6.89 4.84 -28.40
C ALA A 210 -6.78 3.49 -29.13
N ILE A 211 -7.75 2.58 -28.98
CA ILE A 211 -7.67 1.21 -29.52
C ILE A 211 -8.50 1.06 -30.79
N ALA A 212 -9.76 1.51 -30.75
CA ALA A 212 -10.66 1.39 -31.90
C ALA A 212 -10.42 2.48 -32.96
N ASN A 213 -9.66 3.54 -32.64
CA ASN A 213 -9.42 4.69 -33.52
C ASN A 213 -10.73 5.25 -34.10
N ARG A 214 -11.70 5.52 -33.22
CA ARG A 214 -13.01 6.09 -33.56
C ARG A 214 -13.38 7.27 -32.68
N THR A 215 -14.26 8.11 -33.21
CA THR A 215 -14.81 9.26 -32.49
C THR A 215 -15.76 8.78 -31.40
N THR A 216 -15.48 9.13 -30.14
CA THR A 216 -16.37 8.87 -29.00
C THR A 216 -17.20 10.11 -28.67
N ILE A 217 -18.44 9.91 -28.21
CA ILE A 217 -19.29 11.01 -27.77
C ILE A 217 -18.90 11.54 -26.39
N ALA A 218 -18.40 10.70 -25.50
CA ALA A 218 -18.01 11.09 -24.15
C ALA A 218 -16.68 10.47 -23.74
N ASP A 219 -15.97 11.13 -22.83
CA ASP A 219 -14.66 10.71 -22.32
C ASP A 219 -14.54 10.86 -20.79
N GLY A 220 -13.45 10.32 -20.25
CA GLY A 220 -13.16 10.35 -18.81
C GLY A 220 -12.67 11.70 -18.27
N ASN A 221 -12.63 12.78 -19.07
CA ASN A 221 -12.31 14.11 -18.56
C ASN A 221 -13.52 14.76 -17.86
N THR A 222 -14.73 14.41 -18.30
CA THR A 222 -16.00 14.80 -17.63
C THR A 222 -16.22 16.29 -17.41
N TRP A 223 -15.71 17.15 -18.30
CA TRP A 223 -15.79 18.60 -18.13
C TRP A 223 -17.19 19.18 -18.39
N ASN A 224 -17.99 18.53 -19.25
CA ASN A 224 -19.36 18.94 -19.56
C ASN A 224 -20.38 17.96 -18.94
N HIS A 225 -20.94 18.35 -17.79
CA HIS A 225 -21.90 17.54 -17.06
C HIS A 225 -23.23 17.33 -17.80
N GLU A 226 -23.73 18.34 -18.51
CA GLU A 226 -25.00 18.24 -19.24
C GLU A 226 -24.94 17.20 -20.36
N HIS A 227 -23.79 17.11 -21.03
CA HIS A 227 -23.54 16.12 -22.07
C HIS A 227 -23.54 14.69 -21.50
N ILE A 228 -22.91 14.48 -20.34
CA ILE A 228 -22.92 13.18 -19.66
C ILE A 228 -24.33 12.85 -19.14
N ALA A 229 -25.07 13.84 -18.65
CA ALA A 229 -26.45 13.65 -18.22
C ALA A 229 -27.36 13.28 -19.40
N LEU A 230 -27.14 13.84 -20.60
CA LEU A 230 -27.85 13.45 -21.82
C LEU A 230 -27.53 12.01 -22.23
N LEU A 231 -26.26 11.60 -22.15
CA LEU A 231 -25.83 10.23 -22.39
C LEU A 231 -26.48 9.25 -21.39
N GLY A 232 -26.45 9.59 -20.10
CA GLY A 232 -27.14 8.83 -19.05
C GLY A 232 -28.64 8.71 -19.34
N ARG A 233 -29.28 9.82 -19.73
CA ARG A 233 -30.70 9.83 -20.13
C ARG A 233 -30.97 8.92 -21.31
N ALA A 234 -30.13 8.93 -22.35
CA ALA A 234 -30.33 8.06 -23.50
C ALA A 234 -30.31 6.57 -23.11
N LEU A 235 -29.42 6.19 -22.18
CA LEU A 235 -29.29 4.81 -21.71
C LEU A 235 -30.38 4.39 -20.72
N THR A 236 -30.83 5.29 -19.84
CA THR A 236 -31.78 4.95 -18.77
C THR A 236 -33.24 5.24 -19.10
N SER A 237 -33.52 5.99 -20.17
CA SER A 237 -34.90 6.26 -20.63
C SER A 237 -35.50 5.04 -21.35
N PRO A 238 -36.84 4.98 -21.49
CA PRO A 238 -37.49 3.94 -22.26
C PRO A 238 -36.93 3.82 -23.68
N GLU A 239 -36.85 2.60 -24.22
CA GLU A 239 -36.21 2.29 -25.51
C GLU A 239 -36.51 3.29 -26.64
N LYS A 240 -37.78 3.70 -26.80
CA LYS A 240 -38.19 4.65 -27.85
C LYS A 240 -37.61 6.05 -27.65
N GLU A 241 -37.58 6.53 -26.42
CA GLU A 241 -37.02 7.84 -26.10
C GLU A 241 -35.49 7.81 -26.15
N GLY A 242 -34.88 6.77 -25.57
CA GLY A 242 -33.44 6.54 -25.60
C GLY A 242 -32.90 6.45 -27.03
N HIS A 243 -33.56 5.65 -27.88
CA HIS A 243 -33.21 5.53 -29.31
C HIS A 243 -33.27 6.87 -30.04
N ARG A 244 -34.32 7.67 -29.80
CA ARG A 244 -34.46 8.98 -30.44
C ARG A 244 -33.29 9.90 -30.11
N ILE A 245 -32.79 9.85 -28.87
CA ILE A 245 -31.62 10.63 -28.45
C ILE A 245 -30.35 10.04 -29.08
N ALA A 246 -30.16 8.73 -28.97
CA ALA A 246 -28.97 8.03 -29.46
C ALA A 246 -28.74 8.23 -30.97
N ARG A 247 -29.79 8.11 -31.80
CA ARG A 247 -29.68 8.29 -33.27
C ARG A 247 -29.16 9.68 -33.68
N HIS A 248 -29.39 10.69 -32.85
CA HIS A 248 -28.94 12.06 -33.13
C HIS A 248 -27.50 12.29 -32.68
N LEU A 249 -27.01 11.49 -31.74
CA LEU A 249 -25.67 11.62 -31.18
C LEU A 249 -24.65 10.75 -31.89
N ALA A 250 -25.00 9.51 -32.22
CA ALA A 250 -24.04 8.50 -32.69
C ALA A 250 -24.65 7.56 -33.74
N ASP A 251 -23.75 6.84 -34.42
CA ASP A 251 -24.08 5.88 -35.47
C ASP A 251 -24.05 4.45 -34.92
N TYR A 252 -23.18 4.19 -33.94
CA TYR A 252 -23.07 2.92 -33.22
C TYR A 252 -23.15 3.12 -31.71
N MET A 253 -23.73 2.15 -31.01
CA MET A 253 -23.77 2.08 -29.55
C MET A 253 -22.96 0.87 -29.07
N LEU A 254 -22.09 1.09 -28.08
CA LEU A 254 -21.31 0.04 -27.42
C LEU A 254 -21.81 -0.14 -25.99
N VAL A 255 -22.27 -1.33 -25.65
CA VAL A 255 -22.73 -1.69 -24.30
C VAL A 255 -21.93 -2.90 -23.78
N TRP A 256 -21.36 -2.75 -22.60
CA TRP A 256 -20.64 -3.83 -21.93
C TRP A 256 -21.59 -4.75 -21.16
N ALA A 257 -21.58 -6.05 -21.50
CA ALA A 257 -22.37 -7.09 -20.87
C ALA A 257 -21.45 -8.22 -20.38
N GLY A 258 -21.21 -8.30 -19.06
CA GLY A 258 -20.14 -9.15 -18.51
C GLY A 258 -20.25 -9.53 -17.03
N GLY A 259 -21.37 -9.26 -16.35
CA GLY A 259 -21.76 -9.91 -15.09
C GLY A 259 -21.01 -9.53 -13.80
N GLY A 260 -19.93 -8.75 -13.85
CA GLY A 260 -19.21 -8.29 -12.66
C GLY A 260 -18.97 -6.77 -12.56
N GLY A 261 -18.88 -6.09 -13.70
CA GLY A 261 -18.66 -4.64 -13.80
C GLY A 261 -19.31 -4.06 -15.06
N ASP A 262 -20.39 -4.69 -15.51
CA ASP A 262 -21.14 -4.32 -16.70
C ASP A 262 -21.80 -2.94 -16.55
N ASP A 263 -22.24 -2.39 -17.67
CA ASP A 263 -22.93 -1.10 -17.69
C ASP A 263 -24.24 -1.16 -16.89
N LEU A 264 -24.81 -2.37 -16.76
CA LEU A 264 -26.05 -2.59 -16.04
C LEU A 264 -25.87 -2.44 -14.52
N ALA A 265 -24.76 -2.89 -13.94
CA ALA A 265 -24.42 -2.66 -12.54
C ALA A 265 -24.18 -1.18 -12.25
N LYS A 266 -23.69 -0.42 -13.24
CA LYS A 266 -23.50 1.04 -13.14
C LYS A 266 -24.79 1.83 -13.34
N SER A 267 -25.83 1.21 -13.90
CA SER A 267 -27.06 1.89 -14.32
C SER A 267 -27.75 2.77 -13.25
N PRO A 268 -27.73 2.47 -11.92
CA PRO A 268 -28.25 3.40 -10.92
C PRO A 268 -27.45 4.71 -10.84
N HIS A 269 -26.15 4.67 -11.10
CA HIS A 269 -25.30 5.85 -11.16
C HIS A 269 -25.61 6.68 -12.41
N LEU A 270 -25.79 6.03 -13.57
CA LEU A 270 -26.20 6.68 -14.82
C LEU A 270 -27.51 7.45 -14.63
N ALA A 271 -28.51 6.81 -14.01
CA ALA A 271 -29.81 7.41 -13.74
C ALA A 271 -29.71 8.62 -12.79
N ARG A 272 -28.84 8.56 -11.77
CA ARG A 272 -28.60 9.69 -10.86
C ARG A 272 -28.02 10.91 -11.55
N ILE A 273 -27.02 10.71 -12.41
CA ILE A 273 -26.44 11.80 -13.20
C ILE A 273 -27.52 12.39 -14.11
N ALA A 274 -28.25 11.55 -14.83
CA ALA A 274 -29.31 12.01 -15.72
C ALA A 274 -30.40 12.80 -14.96
N ASN A 275 -30.83 12.31 -13.79
CA ASN A 275 -31.84 12.96 -12.95
C ASN A 275 -31.38 14.30 -12.35
N SER A 276 -30.07 14.54 -12.24
CA SER A 276 -29.54 15.82 -11.75
C SER A 276 -29.86 16.99 -12.69
N VAL A 277 -29.99 16.73 -14.00
CA VAL A 277 -30.37 17.69 -15.04
C VAL A 277 -31.83 17.51 -15.43
N TYR A 278 -32.27 16.26 -15.63
CA TYR A 278 -33.61 15.89 -16.11
C TYR A 278 -34.47 15.30 -14.98
N ARG A 279 -34.98 16.18 -14.10
CA ARG A 279 -35.72 15.79 -12.88
C ARG A 279 -37.03 15.05 -13.11
N HIS A 280 -37.57 15.06 -14.33
CA HIS A 280 -38.82 14.36 -14.68
C HIS A 280 -38.65 12.85 -14.85
N MET A 281 -37.41 12.34 -14.87
CA MET A 281 -37.12 10.92 -15.11
C MET A 281 -37.53 10.03 -13.94
N CYS A 282 -37.32 10.49 -12.70
CA CYS A 282 -37.64 9.72 -11.49
C CYS A 282 -38.64 10.52 -10.64
N PRO A 283 -39.96 10.47 -10.96
CA PRO A 283 -40.97 11.23 -10.25
C PRO A 283 -41.01 10.82 -8.77
N ASN A 284 -41.01 11.81 -7.87
CA ASN A 284 -40.99 11.62 -6.42
C ASN A 284 -39.72 10.94 -5.85
N ASP A 285 -38.63 10.85 -6.62
CA ASP A 285 -37.32 10.38 -6.14
C ASP A 285 -36.18 11.27 -6.67
N PRO A 286 -35.78 12.33 -5.91
CA PRO A 286 -34.71 13.24 -6.35
C PRO A 286 -33.35 12.55 -6.48
N THR A 287 -33.17 11.38 -5.83
CA THR A 287 -31.91 10.63 -5.84
C THR A 287 -31.93 9.42 -6.77
N CYS A 288 -33.03 9.19 -7.48
CA CYS A 288 -33.28 8.02 -8.33
C CYS A 288 -32.73 6.71 -7.75
N ARG A 289 -32.95 6.47 -6.45
CA ARG A 289 -32.48 5.28 -5.73
C ARG A 289 -33.27 4.03 -6.06
N ARG A 290 -34.52 4.19 -6.50
CA ARG A 290 -35.40 3.09 -6.90
C ARG A 290 -35.02 2.50 -8.27
N PHE A 291 -34.22 3.22 -9.06
CA PHE A 291 -33.72 2.72 -10.33
C PHE A 291 -32.58 1.74 -10.08
N GLY A 292 -32.89 0.45 -10.17
CA GLY A 292 -31.97 -0.62 -9.81
C GLY A 292 -32.61 -2.00 -9.91
N PHE A 293 -31.83 -3.00 -9.52
CA PHE A 293 -32.36 -4.30 -9.15
C PHE A 293 -32.87 -4.28 -7.71
N THR A 294 -33.98 -4.96 -7.46
CA THR A 294 -34.45 -5.23 -6.11
C THR A 294 -33.54 -6.25 -5.42
N GLN A 295 -33.65 -6.39 -4.10
CA GLN A 295 -32.88 -7.41 -3.35
C GLN A 295 -33.14 -8.85 -3.83
N GLN A 296 -34.25 -9.07 -4.54
CA GLN A 296 -34.62 -10.35 -5.15
C GLN A 296 -34.07 -10.54 -6.57
N GLY A 297 -33.23 -9.61 -7.06
CA GLY A 297 -32.64 -9.67 -8.39
C GLY A 297 -33.59 -9.28 -9.52
N GLN A 298 -34.78 -8.78 -9.23
CA GLN A 298 -35.73 -8.33 -10.24
C GLN A 298 -35.47 -6.86 -10.62
N PRO A 299 -35.47 -6.49 -11.91
CA PRO A 299 -35.32 -5.10 -12.31
C PRO A 299 -36.56 -4.29 -11.91
N SER A 300 -36.37 -3.03 -11.50
CA SER A 300 -37.47 -2.07 -11.38
C SER A 300 -38.16 -1.85 -12.74
N GLU A 301 -39.43 -1.44 -12.74
CA GLU A 301 -40.20 -1.21 -13.99
C GLU A 301 -39.50 -0.22 -14.92
N ALA A 302 -38.97 0.88 -14.38
CA ALA A 302 -38.21 1.87 -15.13
C ALA A 302 -36.91 1.29 -15.71
N MET A 303 -36.23 0.41 -14.97
CA MET A 303 -35.03 -0.28 -15.46
C MET A 303 -35.37 -1.30 -16.55
N ALA A 304 -36.42 -2.10 -16.39
CA ALA A 304 -36.86 -3.08 -17.39
C ALA A 304 -37.27 -2.42 -18.71
N ALA A 305 -37.84 -1.21 -18.64
CA ALA A 305 -38.19 -0.40 -19.80
C ALA A 305 -36.97 0.30 -20.45
N SER A 306 -35.87 0.47 -19.70
CA SER A 306 -34.71 1.24 -20.16
C SER A 306 -34.05 0.64 -21.39
N LEU A 307 -33.50 1.52 -22.23
CA LEU A 307 -32.73 1.11 -23.40
C LEU A 307 -31.57 0.19 -22.99
N LEU A 308 -30.80 0.58 -21.98
CA LEU A 308 -29.64 -0.18 -21.51
C LEU A 308 -30.00 -1.63 -21.12
N TYR A 309 -31.10 -1.82 -20.38
CA TYR A 309 -31.51 -3.18 -19.98
C TYR A 309 -31.92 -4.05 -21.17
N ARG A 310 -32.63 -3.48 -22.16
CA ARG A 310 -33.05 -4.19 -23.37
C ARG A 310 -31.88 -4.55 -24.28
N LEU A 311 -30.90 -3.65 -24.41
CA LEU A 311 -29.67 -3.89 -25.18
C LEU A 311 -28.80 -4.94 -24.47
N HIS A 312 -28.58 -4.79 -23.17
CA HIS A 312 -27.77 -5.73 -22.38
C HIS A 312 -28.38 -7.13 -22.28
N SER A 313 -29.70 -7.23 -22.08
CA SER A 313 -30.39 -8.51 -21.88
C SER A 313 -30.97 -9.07 -23.18
N HIS A 314 -30.54 -8.57 -24.33
CA HIS A 314 -30.98 -9.05 -25.63
C HIS A 314 -30.73 -10.56 -25.76
N GLY A 315 -31.77 -11.32 -26.11
CA GLY A 315 -31.68 -12.78 -26.26
C GLY A 315 -31.92 -13.57 -24.96
N LYS A 316 -32.17 -12.92 -23.82
CA LYS A 316 -32.72 -13.57 -22.62
C LYS A 316 -34.24 -13.78 -22.75
N PRO A 317 -34.81 -14.84 -22.15
CA PRO A 317 -36.24 -15.11 -22.25
C PRO A 317 -37.07 -13.92 -21.76
N GLY A 318 -37.88 -13.34 -22.65
CA GLY A 318 -38.76 -12.20 -22.37
C GLY A 318 -38.18 -10.80 -22.63
N VAL A 319 -36.95 -10.68 -23.13
CA VAL A 319 -36.33 -9.39 -23.47
C VAL A 319 -35.72 -9.43 -24.87
N GLU A 320 -36.44 -8.87 -25.85
CA GLU A 320 -35.90 -8.61 -27.18
C GLU A 320 -35.79 -7.10 -27.41
N ALA A 321 -34.67 -6.66 -27.97
CA ALA A 321 -34.53 -5.30 -28.49
C ALA A 321 -35.27 -5.20 -29.84
N ASP A 322 -35.87 -4.05 -30.14
CA ASP A 322 -36.62 -3.85 -31.37
C ASP A 322 -35.72 -4.01 -32.61
N LYS A 323 -35.88 -5.13 -33.33
CA LYS A 323 -35.11 -5.50 -34.52
C LYS A 323 -35.22 -4.47 -35.66
N ASN A 324 -36.26 -3.63 -35.64
CA ASN A 324 -36.43 -2.56 -36.64
C ASN A 324 -35.60 -1.31 -36.34
N ARG A 325 -35.04 -1.18 -35.13
CA ARG A 325 -34.29 0.01 -34.68
C ARG A 325 -32.81 -0.24 -34.46
N TYR A 326 -32.42 -1.51 -34.40
CA TYR A 326 -31.08 -1.91 -34.06
C TYR A 326 -30.70 -3.19 -34.79
N ALA A 327 -29.55 -3.16 -35.47
CA ALA A 327 -28.87 -4.36 -35.93
C ALA A 327 -27.78 -4.73 -34.91
N LEU A 328 -27.89 -5.93 -34.32
CA LEU A 328 -26.85 -6.49 -33.46
C LEU A 328 -25.71 -6.98 -34.35
N ASN A 329 -24.54 -6.34 -34.24
CA ASN A 329 -23.40 -6.64 -35.10
C ASN A 329 -22.30 -7.45 -34.38
N PHE A 330 -22.22 -7.36 -33.04
CA PHE A 330 -21.23 -8.08 -32.24
C PHE A 330 -21.82 -8.43 -30.87
N VAL A 331 -21.55 -9.65 -30.38
CA VAL A 331 -22.24 -10.24 -29.21
C VAL A 331 -21.38 -10.22 -27.94
N SER A 332 -20.05 -10.36 -28.04
CA SER A 332 -19.18 -10.38 -26.85
C SER A 332 -19.13 -9.02 -26.12
N VAL A 333 -19.16 -7.93 -26.88
CA VAL A 333 -19.54 -6.60 -26.40
C VAL A 333 -20.64 -6.14 -27.32
N ILE A 334 -21.78 -5.75 -26.77
CA ILE A 334 -22.99 -5.60 -27.54
C ILE A 334 -22.88 -4.30 -28.36
N ILE A 335 -22.63 -4.46 -29.65
CA ILE A 335 -22.55 -3.36 -30.61
C ILE A 335 -23.83 -3.33 -31.43
N PHE A 336 -24.55 -2.21 -31.32
CA PHE A 336 -25.73 -1.94 -32.12
C PHE A 336 -25.45 -0.83 -33.12
N GLN A 337 -25.89 -1.06 -34.35
CA GLN A 337 -26.00 -0.04 -35.39
C GLN A 337 -27.45 0.42 -35.50
N HIS A 338 -27.65 1.73 -35.64
CA HIS A 338 -28.96 2.35 -35.85
C HIS A 338 -29.54 2.11 -37.25
#